data_AF-A0A979G7E5-F1
#
_entry.id   AF-A0A979G7E5-F1
#
_cell.length_a   1.000
_cell.length_b   1.000
_cell.length_c   1.000
_cell.angle_alpha   90.00
_cell.angle_beta   90.00
_cell.angle_gamma   90.00
#
_symmetry.space_group_name_H-M   'P 1'
#
loop_
_entity.id
_entity.type
_entity.pdbx_description
1 polymer ?
#
loop_
_entity_poly.entity_id
_entity_poly.type
_entity_poly.pdbx_seq_one_letter_code
_entity_poly.pdbx_strand_id
1 'polypeptide(L)'
;MNRAKKLAFCLLTAVFAFGFSSFNNHRPYTVYRYYKVDMTYPNASDYRGYVYYSGDLCVTGGNLCSALWSINDPLPAEGSALPSSSNYMGGVIHGHVEL
;
A
#
# COMPACT_ATOMS: atom_id res chain seq x y z
N MET A 1 -37.93 -25.11 29.03
CA MET A 1 -36.72 -24.25 29.05
C MET A 1 -36.95 -23.12 30.04
N ASN A 2 -36.21 -23.08 31.16
CA ASN A 2 -36.49 -22.18 32.29
C ASN A 2 -36.03 -20.74 32.01
N ARG A 3 -36.70 -19.75 32.61
CA ARG A 3 -36.48 -18.31 32.37
C ARG A 3 -35.01 -17.86 32.51
N ALA A 4 -34.26 -18.47 33.44
CA ALA A 4 -32.83 -18.21 33.64
C ALA A 4 -31.97 -18.59 32.42
N LYS A 5 -32.31 -19.67 31.71
CA LYS A 5 -31.56 -20.11 30.52
C LYS A 5 -31.76 -19.17 29.33
N LYS A 6 -32.95 -18.56 29.21
CA LYS A 6 -33.25 -17.54 28.19
C LYS A 6 -32.46 -16.24 28.42
N LEU A 7 -32.31 -15.84 29.68
CA LEU A 7 -31.64 -14.60 30.06
C LEU A 7 -30.13 -14.70 29.81
N ALA A 8 -29.51 -15.84 30.14
CA ALA A 8 -28.11 -16.12 29.82
C ALA A 8 -27.84 -16.12 28.30
N PHE A 9 -28.75 -16.69 27.50
CA PHE A 9 -28.60 -16.70 26.04
C PHE A 9 -28.68 -15.30 25.42
N CYS A 10 -29.60 -14.44 25.89
CA CYS A 10 -29.71 -13.05 25.43
C CYS A 10 -28.45 -12.23 25.76
N LEU A 11 -27.88 -12.43 26.94
CA LEU A 11 -26.70 -11.68 27.38
C LEU A 11 -25.46 -12.12 26.58
N LEU A 12 -25.35 -13.40 26.25
CA LEU A 12 -24.27 -13.94 25.45
C LEU A 12 -24.31 -13.43 24.00
N THR A 13 -25.51 -13.34 23.39
CA THR A 13 -25.68 -12.79 22.04
C THR A 13 -25.39 -11.29 21.98
N ALA A 14 -25.73 -10.53 23.04
CA ALA A 14 -25.43 -9.10 23.10
C ALA A 14 -23.92 -8.85 23.13
N VAL A 15 -23.17 -9.58 23.96
CA VAL A 15 -21.70 -9.46 24.03
C VAL A 15 -21.04 -9.84 22.70
N PHE A 16 -21.56 -10.88 22.02
CA PHE A 16 -21.04 -11.28 20.71
C PHE A 16 -21.29 -10.21 19.63
N ALA A 17 -22.42 -9.51 19.65
CA ALA A 17 -22.73 -8.48 18.66
C ALA A 17 -21.88 -7.20 18.82
N PHE A 18 -21.56 -6.79 20.04
CA PHE A 18 -20.72 -5.60 20.29
C PHE A 18 -19.21 -5.88 20.15
N GLY A 19 -18.75 -7.13 20.29
CA GLY A 19 -17.34 -7.49 20.23
C GLY A 19 -16.66 -7.35 18.86
N PHE A 20 -17.41 -7.38 17.75
CA PHE A 20 -16.84 -7.30 16.39
C PHE A 20 -16.73 -5.88 15.84
N SER A 21 -17.22 -4.85 16.55
CA SER A 21 -17.25 -3.47 16.02
C SER A 21 -15.89 -2.73 16.14
N SER A 22 -14.84 -3.36 16.64
CA SER A 22 -13.54 -2.71 16.93
C SER A 22 -12.52 -2.74 15.76
N PHE A 23 -12.71 -3.55 14.72
CA PHE A 23 -11.61 -3.86 13.79
C PHE A 23 -11.48 -2.96 12.55
N ASN A 24 -12.37 -2.00 12.32
CA ASN A 24 -12.37 -1.22 11.07
C ASN A 24 -11.82 0.21 11.21
N ASN A 25 -10.79 0.41 12.04
CA ASN A 25 -9.97 1.62 11.95
C ASN A 25 -8.78 1.38 10.99
N HIS A 26 -9.05 0.84 9.81
CA HIS A 26 -8.10 0.84 8.71
C HIS A 26 -8.15 2.24 8.11
N ARG A 27 -7.18 3.09 8.47
CA ARG A 27 -6.90 4.26 7.65
C ARG A 27 -6.54 3.74 6.26
N PRO A 28 -7.27 4.12 5.19
CA PRO A 28 -6.90 3.69 3.85
C PRO A 28 -5.59 4.39 3.50
N TYR A 29 -4.48 3.67 3.63
CA TYR A 29 -3.24 4.08 3.00
C TYR A 29 -3.30 3.60 1.56
N THR A 30 -3.07 4.51 0.62
CA THR A 30 -3.04 4.13 -0.80
C THR A 30 -1.61 3.77 -1.16
N VAL A 31 -1.43 2.55 -1.68
CA VAL A 31 -0.14 2.07 -2.13
C VAL A 31 -0.02 2.36 -3.63
N TYR A 32 1.01 3.10 -4.00
CA TYR A 32 1.29 3.46 -5.38
C TYR A 32 2.61 2.83 -5.82
N ARG A 33 2.65 2.39 -7.08
CA ARG A 33 3.88 1.93 -7.72
C ARG A 33 4.59 3.11 -8.34
N TYR A 34 5.87 3.23 -8.03
CA TYR A 34 6.76 4.22 -8.60
C TYR A 34 7.88 3.51 -9.35
N TYR A 35 8.35 4.13 -10.42
CA TYR A 35 9.42 3.64 -11.26
C TYR A 35 10.64 4.51 -11.09
N LYS A 36 11.79 3.85 -11.00
CA LYS A 36 13.08 4.51 -10.93
C LYS A 36 13.49 4.92 -12.33
N VAL A 37 13.60 6.22 -12.55
CA VAL A 37 14.02 6.82 -13.82
C VAL A 37 15.45 7.35 -13.76
N ASP A 38 16.03 7.45 -12.56
CA ASP A 38 17.40 7.93 -12.32
C ASP A 38 18.19 6.91 -11.48
N MET A 39 19.34 6.50 -12.01
CA MET A 39 20.24 5.53 -11.39
C MET A 39 21.37 6.16 -10.57
N THR A 40 21.39 7.50 -10.43
CA THR A 40 22.32 8.24 -9.57
C THR A 40 22.28 7.71 -8.12
N TYR A 41 21.12 7.21 -7.68
CA TYR A 41 20.93 6.61 -6.36
C TYR A 41 20.58 5.13 -6.49
N PRO A 42 21.52 4.18 -6.51
CA PRO A 42 21.24 2.78 -6.87
C PRO A 42 20.35 2.03 -5.86
N ASN A 43 20.27 2.49 -4.61
CA ASN A 43 19.46 1.85 -3.57
C ASN A 43 17.96 1.89 -3.89
N ALA A 44 17.26 0.75 -3.74
CA ALA A 44 15.82 0.63 -3.99
C ALA A 44 14.95 1.39 -2.97
N SER A 45 15.49 1.61 -1.77
CA SER A 45 14.80 2.36 -0.71
C SER A 45 15.02 3.87 -0.81
N ASP A 46 15.90 4.33 -1.72
CA ASP A 46 16.11 5.76 -1.93
C ASP A 46 14.98 6.32 -2.78
N TYR A 47 14.19 7.23 -2.21
CA TYR A 47 13.05 7.84 -2.90
C TYR A 47 13.47 8.73 -4.08
N ARG A 48 14.74 9.16 -4.11
CA ARG A 48 15.27 10.06 -5.14
C ARG A 48 15.39 9.31 -6.46
N GLY A 49 14.82 9.90 -7.51
CA GLY A 49 14.79 9.29 -8.84
C GLY A 49 13.59 8.38 -9.10
N TYR A 50 12.63 8.29 -8.17
CA TYR A 50 11.36 7.60 -8.39
C TYR A 50 10.26 8.55 -8.87
N VAL A 51 9.52 8.07 -9.86
CA VAL A 51 8.45 8.81 -10.53
C VAL A 51 7.21 7.93 -10.65
N TYR A 52 6.04 8.53 -10.42
CA TYR A 52 4.76 7.85 -10.49
C TYR A 52 4.33 7.67 -11.95
N TYR A 53 3.84 6.47 -12.26
CA TYR A 53 3.12 6.18 -13.49
C TYR A 53 1.93 5.28 -13.15
N SER A 54 0.74 5.62 -13.62
CA SER A 54 -0.48 4.82 -13.36
C SER A 54 -0.47 3.51 -14.14
N GLY A 55 0.22 3.49 -15.27
CA GLY A 55 0.45 2.29 -16.07
C GLY A 55 1.79 1.65 -15.76
N ASP A 56 1.93 0.38 -16.16
CA ASP A 56 3.25 -0.25 -16.22
C ASP A 56 4.09 0.41 -17.32
N LEU A 57 5.20 1.02 -16.92
CA LEU A 57 6.23 1.46 -17.86
C LEU A 57 6.98 0.23 -18.37
N CYS A 58 6.75 -0.11 -19.63
CA CYS A 58 7.56 -1.05 -20.38
C CYS A 58 8.38 -0.25 -21.39
N VAL A 59 9.67 -0.05 -21.11
CA VAL A 59 10.62 0.56 -22.06
C VAL A 59 11.54 -0.53 -22.57
N THR A 60 11.53 -0.80 -23.88
CA THR A 60 12.41 -1.78 -24.52
C THR A 60 13.89 -1.39 -24.29
N GLY A 61 14.70 -2.31 -23.77
CA GLY A 61 16.11 -2.10 -23.42
C GLY A 61 16.41 -1.28 -22.13
N GLY A 62 15.42 -0.89 -21.32
CA GLY A 62 15.64 -0.06 -20.12
C GLY A 62 15.68 -0.83 -18.79
N ASN A 63 16.68 -0.58 -17.94
CA ASN A 63 16.68 -1.07 -16.55
C ASN A 63 15.64 -0.31 -15.71
N LEU A 64 14.41 -0.83 -15.61
CA LEU A 64 13.34 -0.25 -14.79
C LEU A 64 13.29 -0.92 -13.41
N CYS A 65 13.59 -0.16 -12.35
CA CYS A 65 13.29 -0.59 -10.98
C CYS A 65 11.91 -0.08 -10.57
N SER A 66 11.11 -0.90 -9.87
CA SER A 66 9.83 -0.44 -9.33
C SER A 66 9.77 -0.63 -7.81
N ALA A 67 9.17 0.34 -7.14
CA ALA A 67 8.98 0.32 -5.70
C ALA A 67 7.56 0.75 -5.33
N LEU A 68 7.05 0.17 -4.25
CA LEU A 68 5.74 0.45 -3.69
C LEU A 68 5.90 1.44 -2.53
N TRP A 69 5.09 2.49 -2.59
CA TRP A 69 5.10 3.57 -1.62
C TRP A 69 3.70 3.81 -1.09
N SER A 70 3.61 3.92 0.23
CA SER A 70 2.39 4.33 0.91
C SER A 70 2.34 5.83 0.99
N ILE A 71 1.28 6.41 0.41
CA ILE A 71 1.05 7.85 0.34
C ILE A 71 -0.35 8.14 0.87
N ASN A 72 -0.43 9.16 1.73
CA ASN A 72 -1.69 9.59 2.34
C ASN A 72 -2.41 10.68 1.50
N ASP A 73 -1.74 11.16 0.46
CA ASP A 73 -2.21 12.18 -0.47
C ASP A 73 -3.03 11.57 -1.62
N PRO A 74 -3.82 12.40 -2.35
CA PRO A 74 -4.55 11.97 -3.54
C PRO A 74 -3.65 11.37 -4.62
N LEU A 75 -4.27 10.65 -5.56
CA LEU A 75 -3.63 10.01 -6.71
C LEU A 75 -2.57 10.94 -7.34
N PRO A 76 -1.29 10.55 -7.39
CA PRO A 76 -0.25 11.36 -8.02
C PRO A 76 -0.52 11.49 -9.52
N ALA A 77 -0.13 12.60 -10.13
CA ALA A 77 -0.20 12.74 -11.59
C ALA A 77 0.92 11.92 -12.25
N GLU A 78 0.71 11.47 -13.49
CA GLU A 78 1.74 10.85 -14.32
C GLU A 78 3.03 11.69 -14.32
N GLY A 79 4.18 11.05 -14.15
CA GLY A 79 5.46 11.75 -14.15
C GLY A 79 5.77 12.51 -12.86
N SER A 80 4.91 12.46 -11.84
CA SER A 80 5.16 13.14 -10.56
C SER A 80 6.28 12.46 -9.78
N ALA A 81 7.20 13.25 -9.26
CA ALA A 81 8.23 12.75 -8.35
C ALA A 81 7.59 12.18 -7.06
N LEU A 82 8.23 11.16 -6.50
CA LEU A 82 7.84 10.58 -5.23
C LEU A 82 8.00 11.62 -4.09
N PRO A 83 6.93 11.93 -3.33
CA PRO A 83 7.03 12.86 -2.20
C PRO A 83 7.90 12.29 -1.08
N SER A 84 8.65 13.17 -0.41
CA SER A 84 9.53 12.81 0.72
C SER A 84 8.77 12.37 1.98
N SER A 85 7.46 12.58 2.03
CA SER A 85 6.55 12.14 3.12
C SER A 85 6.03 10.71 2.94
N SER A 86 6.48 10.00 1.89
CA SER A 86 6.04 8.64 1.60
C SER A 86 6.76 7.58 2.44
N ASN A 87 6.07 6.47 2.69
CA ASN A 87 6.65 5.34 3.42
C ASN A 87 6.97 4.21 2.44
N TYR A 88 8.24 3.77 2.42
CA TYR A 88 8.68 2.63 1.62
C TYR A 88 8.02 1.35 2.11
N MET A 89 7.32 0.64 1.22
CA MET A 89 6.68 -0.63 1.56
C MET A 89 7.43 -1.86 1.03
N GLY A 90 8.30 -1.68 0.04
CA GLY A 90 9.01 -2.76 -0.63
C GLY A 90 9.11 -2.51 -2.14
N GLY A 91 10.04 -3.18 -2.80
CA GLY A 91 10.31 -2.94 -4.22
C GLY A 91 11.16 -4.02 -4.85
N VAL A 92 11.04 -4.14 -6.16
CA VAL A 92 11.84 -5.04 -6.97
C VAL A 92 12.98 -4.23 -7.57
N ILE A 93 14.20 -4.56 -7.15
CA ILE A 93 15.44 -3.93 -7.61
C ILE A 93 15.86 -4.47 -8.99
N HIS A 94 15.33 -5.65 -9.36
CA HIS A 94 15.62 -6.35 -10.61
C HIS A 94 14.32 -6.84 -11.25
N GLY A 95 13.74 -6.03 -12.14
CA GLY A 95 12.71 -6.45 -13.08
C GLY A 95 13.32 -6.45 -14.49
N HIS A 96 13.17 -7.56 -15.20
CA HIS A 96 13.79 -7.75 -16.52
C HIS A 96 13.23 -6.75 -17.54
N VAL A 97 14.12 -6.03 -18.18
CA VAL A 97 14.06 -5.76 -19.61
C VAL A 97 15.38 -6.24 -20.18
N GLU A 98 15.30 -7.12 -21.18
CA GLU A 98 16.44 -7.50 -22.01
C GLU A 98 16.81 -6.37 -22.97
N LEU A 99 18.10 -6.04 -22.97
CA LEU A 99 18.84 -5.39 -24.05
C LEU A 99 19.25 -6.43 -25.09
#